data_AF-S4RKI9-F1
#
_entry.id   AF-S4RKI9-F1
#
_cell.length_a   1.000
_cell.length_b   1.000
_cell.length_c   1.000
_cell.angle_alpha   90.00
_cell.angle_beta   90.00
_cell.angle_gamma   90.00
#
_symmetry.space_group_name_H-M   'P 1'
#
loop_
_entity.id
_entity.type
_entity.pdbx_description
1 polymer ?
#
loop_
_entity_poly.entity_id
_entity_poly.type
_entity_poly.pdbx_seq_one_letter_code
_entity_poly.pdbx_strand_id
1 'polypeptide(L)'
;QIEKNLFEDTVRTFNKLYTEAEKIGAHSYVESCLGCLTGYTLFMCMETRYEKVLRKISKYVQEQNEKIYAPRGLLITDPIERGLRVIEISIYEDKGSSGGS
;
A
#
# COMPACT_ATOMS: atom_id res chain seq x y z
N GLN A 1 15.38 48.27 32.79
CA GLN A 1 14.80 48.62 31.48
C GLN A 1 15.84 48.25 30.44
N ILE A 2 15.47 47.48 29.40
CA ILE A 2 16.43 47.03 28.38
C ILE A 2 16.85 48.24 27.53
N GLU A 3 18.14 48.34 27.20
CA GLU A 3 18.64 49.40 26.31
C GLU A 3 17.94 49.33 24.97
N LYS A 4 17.38 50.47 24.54
CA LYS A 4 16.58 50.59 23.33
C LYS A 4 17.31 50.06 22.09
N ASN A 5 18.60 50.31 22.00
CA ASN A 5 19.44 49.88 20.88
C ASN A 5 19.55 48.35 20.81
N LEU A 6 19.74 47.67 21.95
CA LEU A 6 19.84 46.21 22.00
C LEU A 6 18.52 45.54 21.60
N PHE A 7 17.40 46.12 22.02
CA PHE A 7 16.07 45.66 21.63
C PHE A 7 15.84 45.86 20.12
N GLU A 8 16.18 47.03 19.58
CA GLU A 8 16.04 47.33 18.15
C GLU A 8 16.92 46.42 17.26
N ASP A 9 18.15 46.13 17.67
CA ASP A 9 19.05 45.21 16.96
C ASP A 9 18.52 43.77 16.96
N THR A 10 17.94 43.33 18.09
CA THR A 10 17.31 42.02 18.21
C THR A 10 16.09 41.90 17.28
N VAL A 11 15.20 42.89 17.31
CA VAL A 11 14.01 42.93 16.42
C VAL A 11 14.41 42.98 14.96
N ARG A 12 15.44 43.77 14.61
CA ARG A 12 15.97 43.83 13.24
C ARG A 12 16.53 42.49 12.79
N THR A 13 17.20 41.75 13.67
CA THR A 13 17.73 40.42 13.38
C THR A 13 16.60 39.41 13.17
N PHE A 14 15.58 39.41 14.02
CA PHE A 14 14.40 38.56 13.81
C PHE A 14 13.72 38.84 12.48
N ASN A 15 13.46 40.10 12.15
CA ASN A 15 12.81 40.45 10.88
C ASN A 15 13.63 39.98 9.67
N LYS A 16 14.96 40.05 9.73
CA LYS A 16 15.84 39.49 8.69
C LYS A 16 15.69 37.97 8.56
N LEU A 17 15.72 37.24 9.68
CA LEU A 17 15.56 35.78 9.69
C LEU A 17 14.19 35.35 9.16
N TYR A 18 13.11 36.05 9.53
CA TYR A 18 11.77 35.78 9.00
C TYR A 18 11.69 36.07 7.49
N THR A 19 12.29 37.18 7.03
CA THR A 19 12.37 37.50 5.59
C THR A 19 13.14 36.43 4.81
N GLU A 20 14.16 35.83 5.42
CA GLU A 20 14.92 34.73 4.82
C GLU A 20 14.12 33.42 4.78
N ALA A 21 13.39 33.10 5.85
CA ALA A 21 12.51 31.92 5.90
C ALA A 21 11.33 32.01 4.91
N GLU A 22 10.78 33.22 4.69
CA GLU A 22 9.71 33.45 3.72
C GLU A 22 10.20 33.42 2.26
N LYS A 23 11.49 33.64 2.03
CA LYS A 23 12.09 33.44 0.71
C LYS A 23 12.21 31.94 0.46
N ILE A 24 11.15 31.37 -0.11
CA ILE A 24 11.15 30.01 -0.62
C ILE A 24 12.21 29.91 -1.72
N GLY A 25 13.39 29.42 -1.35
CA GLY A 25 14.49 29.19 -2.28
C GLY A 25 14.22 27.97 -3.15
N ALA A 26 14.93 27.88 -4.28
CA ALA A 26 14.93 26.68 -5.12
C ALA A 26 15.25 25.39 -4.32
N HIS A 27 16.04 25.53 -3.24
CA HIS A 27 16.34 24.45 -2.30
C HIS A 27 15.10 23.84 -1.63
N SER A 28 14.17 24.67 -1.14
CA SER A 28 12.95 24.21 -0.46
C SER A 28 12.02 23.42 -1.39
N TYR A 29 11.98 23.79 -2.68
CA TYR A 29 11.27 23.01 -3.70
C TYR A 29 11.92 21.64 -3.92
N VAL A 30 13.26 21.58 -3.99
CA VAL A 30 13.99 20.33 -4.15
C VAL A 30 13.80 19.44 -2.93
N GLU A 31 13.88 19.97 -1.71
CA GLU A 31 13.61 19.22 -0.48
C GLU A 31 12.19 18.64 -0.46
N SER A 32 11.20 19.44 -0.84
CA SER A 32 9.80 18.99 -0.91
C SER A 32 9.61 17.89 -1.96
N CYS A 33 10.20 18.05 -3.15
CA CYS A 33 10.16 17.06 -4.22
C CYS A 33 10.87 15.75 -3.81
N LEU A 34 12.02 15.83 -3.14
CA LEU A 34 12.73 14.67 -2.62
C LEU A 34 11.91 13.98 -1.54
N GLY A 35 11.29 14.71 -0.62
CA GLY A 35 10.39 14.16 0.39
C GLY A 35 9.22 13.39 -0.23
N CYS A 36 8.56 13.96 -1.23
CA CYS A 36 7.50 13.29 -1.99
C CYS A 36 8.01 12.05 -2.71
N LEU A 37 9.12 12.17 -3.44
CA LEU A 37 9.70 11.07 -4.21
C LEU A 37 10.11 9.91 -3.29
N THR A 38 10.73 10.19 -2.15
CA THR A 38 11.09 9.17 -1.15
C THR A 38 9.84 8.49 -0.59
N GLY A 39 8.79 9.25 -0.27
CA GLY A 39 7.51 8.68 0.19
C GLY A 39 6.88 7.73 -0.83
N TYR A 40 6.77 8.16 -2.09
CA TYR A 40 6.24 7.31 -3.17
C TYR A 40 7.13 6.11 -3.46
N THR A 41 8.44 6.29 -3.42
CA THR A 41 9.40 5.21 -3.64
C THR A 41 9.29 4.16 -2.55
N LEU A 42 9.17 4.53 -1.28
CA LEU A 42 8.93 3.58 -0.19
C LEU A 42 7.61 2.82 -0.39
N PHE A 43 6.55 3.53 -0.79
CA PHE A 43 5.25 2.92 -1.08
C PHE A 43 5.31 1.92 -2.26
N MET A 44 6.12 2.21 -3.28
CA MET A 44 6.30 1.35 -4.46
C MET A 44 7.29 0.20 -4.25
N CYS A 45 8.40 0.42 -3.56
CA CYS A 45 9.45 -0.58 -3.33
C CYS A 45 9.10 -1.58 -2.22
N MET A 46 8.24 -1.19 -1.28
CA MET A 46 7.55 -2.17 -0.44
C MET A 46 6.40 -2.73 -1.26
N GLU A 47 6.62 -3.84 -1.97
CA GLU A 47 5.54 -4.71 -2.46
C GLU A 47 4.45 -4.72 -1.38
N THR A 48 3.29 -4.13 -1.69
CA THR A 48 2.36 -3.70 -0.65
C THR A 48 2.09 -4.90 0.24
N ARG A 49 2.11 -4.71 1.57
CA ARG A 49 1.75 -5.79 2.52
C ARG A 49 0.48 -6.53 2.07
N TYR A 50 -0.41 -5.77 1.45
CA TYR A 50 -1.59 -6.23 0.76
C TYR A 50 -1.32 -7.27 -0.34
N GLU A 51 -0.51 -6.96 -1.37
CA GLU A 51 -0.12 -7.92 -2.41
C GLU A 51 0.50 -9.20 -1.83
N LYS A 52 1.39 -9.09 -0.83
CA LYS A 52 1.97 -10.26 -0.15
C LYS A 52 0.91 -11.14 0.50
N VAL A 53 -0.09 -10.54 1.13
CA VAL A 53 -1.20 -11.26 1.75
C VAL A 53 -2.12 -11.87 0.69
N LEU A 54 -2.40 -11.16 -0.39
CA LEU A 54 -3.17 -11.68 -1.52
C LEU A 54 -2.52 -12.94 -2.11
N ARG A 55 -1.20 -12.93 -2.35
CA ARG A 55 -0.45 -14.12 -2.79
C ARG A 55 -0.57 -15.30 -1.82
N LYS A 56 -0.61 -15.04 -0.50
CA LYS A 56 -0.81 -16.09 0.51
C LYS A 56 -2.21 -16.69 0.44
N ILE A 57 -3.23 -15.84 0.21
CA ILE A 57 -4.63 -16.29 0.05
C ILE A 57 -4.75 -17.17 -1.20
N SER A 58 -4.22 -16.75 -2.35
CA SER A 58 -4.23 -17.57 -3.58
C SER A 58 -3.64 -18.96 -3.35
N LYS A 59 -2.46 -19.02 -2.73
CA LYS A 59 -1.80 -20.30 -2.40
C LYS A 59 -2.65 -21.15 -1.46
N TYR A 60 -3.22 -20.54 -0.44
CA TYR A 60 -4.08 -21.26 0.51
C TYR A 60 -5.32 -21.84 -0.17
N VAL A 61 -6.00 -21.07 -1.02
CA VAL A 61 -7.17 -21.54 -1.79
C VAL A 61 -6.79 -22.73 -2.66
N GLN A 62 -5.66 -22.65 -3.37
CA GLN A 62 -5.17 -23.76 -4.19
C GLN A 62 -4.91 -25.03 -3.35
N GLU A 63 -4.20 -24.90 -2.23
CA GLU A 63 -3.94 -26.04 -1.34
C GLU A 63 -5.22 -26.65 -0.77
N GLN A 64 -6.20 -25.82 -0.41
CA GLN A 64 -7.48 -26.31 0.09
C GLN A 64 -8.27 -27.03 -1.02
N ASN A 65 -8.24 -26.51 -2.25
CA ASN A 65 -8.87 -27.17 -3.38
C ASN A 65 -8.28 -28.55 -3.62
N GLU A 66 -6.96 -28.68 -3.67
CA GLU A 66 -6.28 -29.96 -3.89
C GLU A 66 -6.53 -30.97 -2.76
N LYS A 67 -6.46 -30.52 -1.50
CA LYS A 67 -6.53 -31.42 -0.33
C LYS A 67 -7.95 -31.72 0.13
N ILE A 68 -8.90 -30.81 -0.05
CA ILE A 68 -10.23 -30.88 0.59
C ILE A 68 -11.38 -30.77 -0.41
N TYR A 69 -11.41 -29.73 -1.26
CA TYR A 69 -12.61 -29.45 -2.06
C TYR A 69 -12.71 -30.31 -3.32
N ALA A 70 -11.63 -30.46 -4.10
CA ALA A 70 -11.66 -31.23 -5.34
C ALA A 70 -12.06 -32.71 -5.14
N PRO A 71 -11.56 -33.43 -4.10
CA PRO A 71 -12.02 -34.79 -3.81
C PRO A 71 -13.50 -34.91 -3.44
N ARG A 72 -14.16 -33.79 -3.11
CA ARG A 72 -15.57 -33.69 -2.75
C ARG A 72 -16.43 -33.13 -3.89
N GLY A 73 -15.86 -33.00 -5.09
CA GLY A 73 -16.57 -32.42 -6.24
C GLY A 73 -16.80 -30.91 -6.12
N LEU A 74 -15.98 -30.20 -5.33
CA LEU A 74 -16.08 -28.76 -5.12
C LEU A 74 -14.82 -28.03 -5.60
N LEU A 75 -14.97 -26.79 -6.06
CA LEU A 75 -13.86 -25.84 -6.32
C LEU A 75 -14.15 -24.50 -5.71
N ILE A 76 -13.19 -23.95 -5.01
CA ILE A 76 -13.19 -22.52 -4.67
C ILE A 76 -12.41 -21.77 -5.74
N THR A 77 -13.05 -20.84 -6.45
CA THR A 77 -12.33 -19.90 -7.33
C THR A 77 -11.66 -18.84 -6.46
N ASP A 78 -10.41 -18.46 -6.77
CA ASP A 78 -9.69 -17.41 -6.02
C ASP A 78 -10.53 -16.12 -5.98
N PRO A 79 -10.91 -15.62 -4.79
CA PRO A 79 -11.70 -14.39 -4.66
C PRO A 79 -11.07 -13.18 -5.35
N ILE A 80 -9.75 -13.17 -5.56
CA ILE A 80 -9.04 -12.10 -6.28
C ILE A 80 -9.56 -11.97 -7.71
N GLU A 81 -9.86 -13.09 -8.39
CA GLU A 81 -10.41 -13.10 -9.75
C GLU A 81 -11.84 -12.51 -9.82
N ARG A 82 -12.51 -12.38 -8.66
CA ARG A 82 -13.83 -11.75 -8.53
C ARG A 82 -13.77 -10.32 -7.97
N GLY A 83 -12.56 -9.78 -7.86
CA GLY A 83 -12.32 -8.47 -7.25
C GLY A 83 -12.60 -8.45 -5.76
N LEU A 84 -12.44 -9.60 -5.08
CA LEU A 84 -12.62 -9.80 -3.63
C LEU A 84 -14.05 -9.55 -3.12
N ARG A 85 -15.04 -9.52 -4.02
CA ARG A 85 -16.44 -9.21 -3.66
C ARG A 85 -17.23 -10.41 -3.19
N VAL A 86 -16.85 -11.61 -3.63
CA VAL A 86 -17.59 -12.86 -3.38
C VAL A 86 -16.62 -14.03 -3.25
N ILE A 87 -17.06 -15.08 -2.57
CA ILE A 87 -16.43 -16.41 -2.59
C ILE A 87 -17.29 -17.29 -3.48
N GLU A 88 -16.74 -17.74 -4.60
CA GLU A 88 -17.43 -18.61 -5.54
C GLU A 88 -17.04 -20.06 -5.29
N ILE A 89 -18.04 -20.93 -5.12
CA ILE A 89 -17.85 -22.36 -4.94
C ILE A 89 -18.60 -23.07 -6.08
N SER A 90 -17.84 -23.70 -6.97
CA SER A 90 -18.39 -24.52 -8.05
C SER A 90 -18.54 -25.97 -7.60
N ILE A 91 -19.62 -26.61 -8.01
CA ILE A 91 -19.86 -28.04 -7.81
C ILE A 91 -19.70 -28.71 -9.17
N TYR A 92 -18.82 -29.69 -9.27
CA TYR A 92 -18.71 -30.54 -10.45
C TYR A 92 -19.02 -31.98 -10.08
N GLU A 93 -20.03 -32.54 -10.76
CA GLU A 93 -20.32 -33.96 -10.73
C GLU A 93 -19.29 -34.69 -11.59
N ASP A 94 -18.56 -35.64 -10.99
CA ASP A 94 -17.77 -36.58 -11.77
C ASP A 94 -18.73 -37.50 -12.54
N LYS A 95 -18.97 -37.20 -13.82
CA LYS A 95 -19.72 -38.08 -14.75
C LYS A 95 -18.85 -39.27 -15.18
N GLY A 96 -18.24 -39.94 -14.21
CA GLY A 96 -17.17 -40.91 -14.41
C GLY A 96 -17.41 -42.25 -13.71
N SER A 97 -18.66 -42.68 -13.45
CA SER A 97 -18.95 -44.04 -12.93
C SER A 97 -20.43 -44.46 -13.06
N SER A 98 -21.05 -44.31 -14.24
CA SER A 98 -22.31 -45.02 -14.53
C SER A 98 -22.39 -45.40 -16.00
N GLY A 99 -22.12 -46.68 -16.28
CA GLY A 99 -22.30 -47.26 -17.61
C GLY A 99 -21.41 -48.46 -17.93
N GLY A 100 -21.08 -49.31 -16.95
CA GLY A 100 -20.69 -50.68 -17.24
C GLY A 100 -21.95 -51.54 -17.32
N SER A 101 -22.40 -51.85 -18.53
CA SER A 101 -23.12 -53.06 -18.97
C SER A 101 -23.32 -52.99 -20.48
#